data_AF-A0AAJ2NSU0-F1
#
_entry.id   AF-A0AAJ2NSU0-F1
#
_cell.length_a   1.000
_cell.length_b   1.000
_cell.length_c   1.000
_cell.angle_alpha   90.00
_cell.angle_beta   90.00
_cell.angle_gamma   90.00
#
_symmetry.space_group_name_H-M   'P 1'
#
loop_
_entity.id
_entity.type
_entity.pdbx_description
1 polymer ?
#
loop_
_entity_poly.entity_id
_entity_poly.type
_entity_poly.pdbx_seq_one_letter_code
_entity_poly.pdbx_strand_id
1 'polypeptide(L)'
;PVLPEALAIIHPKLPDSTYPFRELAGVGVAFKLAHALYGSMPEHLLEIAVIGTIADLVSIKGENRLIAKKGLEKLKVTKNIGLRAIFK
;
A
#
# COMPACT_ATOMS: atom_id res chain seq x y z
N PRO A 1 0.90 -9.79 22.10
CA PRO A 1 2.21 -10.20 21.53
C PRO A 1 3.31 -9.22 21.97
N VAL A 2 4.49 -9.73 22.33
CA VAL A 2 5.67 -8.89 22.57
C VAL A 2 6.16 -8.35 21.22
N LEU A 3 6.44 -7.05 21.15
CA LEU A 3 6.97 -6.41 19.93
C LEU A 3 8.48 -6.70 19.80
N PRO A 4 9.01 -6.84 18.57
CA PRO A 4 10.44 -7.05 18.35
C PRO A 4 11.26 -5.81 18.70
N GLU A 5 12.54 -6.01 19.03
CA GLU A 5 13.50 -4.92 19.15
C GLU A 5 13.74 -4.30 17.77
N ALA A 6 13.36 -3.03 17.61
CA ALA A 6 13.51 -2.29 16.38
C ALA A 6 13.65 -0.79 16.68
N LEU A 7 14.36 -0.06 15.81
CA LEU A 7 14.43 1.41 15.90
C LEU A 7 13.04 2.06 15.83
N ALA A 8 12.17 1.53 14.96
CA ALA A 8 10.79 1.95 14.84
C ALA A 8 9.91 0.82 14.28
N ILE A 9 8.65 0.79 14.70
CA ILE A 9 7.63 -0.13 14.17
C ILE A 9 6.50 0.71 13.58
N ILE A 10 6.21 0.52 12.30
CA ILE A 10 5.12 1.21 11.61
C ILE A 10 4.03 0.19 11.32
N HIS A 11 2.98 0.20 12.13
CA HIS A 11 1.86 -0.72 11.94
C HIS A 11 0.53 -0.12 12.45
N PRO A 12 -0.53 -0.06 11.62
CA PRO A 12 -1.82 0.53 12.00
C PRO A 12 -2.48 -0.13 13.20
N LYS A 13 -2.19 -1.41 13.44
CA LYS A 13 -2.74 -2.20 14.55
C LYS A 13 -1.92 -2.14 15.84
N LEU A 14 -0.91 -1.27 15.96
CA LEU A 14 -0.24 -1.05 17.25
C LEU A 14 -1.25 -0.62 18.33
N PRO A 15 -1.04 -0.97 19.61
CA PRO A 15 -1.94 -0.61 20.70
C PRO A 15 -2.25 0.90 20.74
N ASP A 16 -1.20 1.73 20.64
CA ASP A 16 -1.30 3.20 20.73
C ASP A 16 -1.42 3.89 19.37
N SER A 17 -1.70 3.14 18.30
CA SER A 17 -1.88 3.70 16.96
C SER A 17 -3.15 4.56 16.90
N THR A 18 -2.98 5.84 16.58
CA THR A 18 -4.06 6.79 16.26
C THR A 18 -4.45 6.78 14.79
N TYR A 19 -3.86 5.87 13.99
CA TYR A 19 -4.11 5.83 12.56
C TYR A 19 -5.57 5.44 12.27
N PRO A 20 -6.32 6.22 11.46
CA PRO A 20 -7.77 6.07 11.35
C PRO A 20 -8.21 4.78 10.66
N PHE A 21 -7.34 4.16 9.86
CA PHE A 21 -7.66 2.94 9.11
C PHE A 21 -6.75 1.78 9.51
N ARG A 22 -7.21 0.97 10.48
CA ARG A 22 -6.44 -0.14 11.07
C ARG A 22 -6.25 -1.34 10.14
N GLU A 23 -7.04 -1.44 9.07
CA GLU A 23 -7.01 -2.57 8.12
C GLU A 23 -6.18 -2.28 6.86
N LEU A 24 -5.28 -1.29 6.90
CA LEU A 24 -4.37 -1.00 5.79
C LEU A 24 -3.46 -2.20 5.52
N ALA A 25 -3.40 -2.65 4.26
CA ALA A 25 -2.50 -3.73 3.85
C ALA A 25 -1.03 -3.40 4.13
N GLY A 26 -0.17 -4.41 4.27
CA GLY A 26 1.27 -4.20 4.48
C GLY A 26 1.90 -3.34 3.37
N VAL A 27 1.51 -3.57 2.11
CA VAL A 27 1.94 -2.71 1.00
C VAL A 27 1.38 -1.29 1.08
N GLY A 28 0.19 -1.12 1.65
CA GLY A 28 -0.40 0.18 1.92
C GLY A 28 0.41 0.96 2.96
N VAL A 29 0.88 0.28 4.01
CA VAL A 29 1.78 0.87 5.02
C VAL A 29 3.09 1.33 4.36
N ALA A 30 3.71 0.48 3.53
CA ALA A 30 4.92 0.86 2.79
C ALA A 30 4.67 2.04 1.84
N PHE A 31 3.53 2.07 1.14
CA PHE A 31 3.15 3.17 0.27
C PHE A 31 2.95 4.49 1.04
N LYS A 32 2.35 4.44 2.24
CA LYS A 32 2.19 5.62 3.10
C LYS A 32 3.51 6.11 3.68
N LEU A 33 4.44 5.21 4.01
CA LEU A 33 5.80 5.58 4.39
C LEU A 33 6.51 6.30 3.23
N ALA A 34 6.46 5.75 2.02
CA ALA A 34 7.02 6.41 0.85
C ALA A 34 6.37 7.79 0.63
N HIS A 35 5.05 7.90 0.74
CA HIS A 35 4.35 9.18 0.65
C HIS A 35 4.85 10.21 1.67
N ALA A 36 5.05 9.81 2.93
CA ALA A 36 5.60 10.69 3.94
C ALA A 36 7.02 11.17 3.59
N LEU A 37 7.87 10.29 3.07
CA LEU A 37 9.25 10.61 2.67
C LEU A 37 9.32 11.51 1.42
N TYR A 38 8.44 11.29 0.44
CA TYR A 38 8.38 12.10 -0.79
C TYR A 38 7.70 13.46 -0.56
N GLY A 39 6.93 13.63 0.52
CA GLY A 39 6.10 14.82 0.78
C GLY A 39 4.91 15.00 -0.17
N SER A 40 4.76 14.09 -1.14
CA SER A 40 3.67 14.09 -2.12
C SER A 40 3.34 12.65 -2.52
N MET A 41 2.14 12.44 -3.06
CA MET A 41 1.65 11.10 -3.36
C MET A 41 2.54 10.43 -4.44
N PRO A 42 3.22 9.30 -4.14
CA PRO A 42 4.18 8.69 -5.05
C PRO A 42 3.43 7.85 -6.08
N GLU A 43 2.81 8.50 -7.06
CA GLU A 43 1.88 7.81 -7.97
C GLU A 43 2.53 6.69 -8.81
N HIS A 44 3.86 6.71 -9.00
CA HIS A 44 4.59 5.67 -9.71
C HIS A 44 4.61 4.33 -8.94
N LEU A 45 4.33 4.35 -7.62
CA LEU A 45 4.25 3.15 -6.79
C LEU A 45 2.83 2.57 -6.70
N LEU A 46 1.81 3.27 -7.22
CA LEU A 46 0.41 2.84 -7.11
C LEU A 46 0.15 1.48 -7.75
N GLU A 47 0.82 1.18 -8.86
CA GLU A 47 0.69 -0.10 -9.58
C GLU A 47 1.14 -1.28 -8.70
N ILE A 48 2.25 -1.10 -7.99
CA ILE A 48 2.76 -2.11 -7.05
C ILE A 48 1.86 -2.17 -5.80
N ALA A 49 1.44 -1.00 -5.30
CA ALA A 49 0.58 -0.91 -4.13
C ALA A 49 -0.76 -1.64 -4.34
N VAL A 50 -1.38 -1.52 -5.52
CA VAL A 50 -2.63 -2.25 -5.79
C VAL A 50 -2.40 -3.75 -5.93
N ILE A 51 -1.33 -4.19 -6.58
CA ILE A 51 -1.03 -5.62 -6.72
C ILE A 51 -0.90 -6.26 -5.34
N GLY A 52 -0.10 -5.65 -4.45
CA GLY A 52 0.04 -6.15 -3.09
C GLY A 52 -1.26 -6.08 -2.29
N THR A 53 -2.06 -5.00 -2.44
CA THR A 53 -3.32 -4.84 -1.70
C THR A 53 -4.33 -5.92 -2.09
N ILE A 54 -4.43 -6.25 -3.38
CA ILE A 54 -5.35 -7.29 -3.87
C ILE A 54 -4.82 -8.69 -3.52
N ALA A 55 -3.51 -8.92 -3.63
CA ALA A 55 -2.89 -10.21 -3.31
C ALA A 55 -3.02 -10.58 -1.83
N ASP A 56 -3.02 -9.59 -0.93
CA ASP A 56 -3.14 -9.77 0.53
C ASP A 56 -4.59 -10.05 0.99
N LEU A 57 -5.56 -10.09 0.05
CA LEU A 57 -6.98 -10.37 0.30
C LEU A 57 -7.60 -9.55 1.44
N VAL A 58 -7.09 -8.35 1.69
CA VAL A 58 -7.57 -7.46 2.75
C VAL A 58 -8.92 -6.84 2.41
N SER A 59 -9.58 -6.26 3.43
CA SER A 59 -10.84 -5.55 3.20
C SER A 59 -10.65 -4.36 2.25
N ILE A 60 -11.39 -4.36 1.13
CA ILE A 60 -11.43 -3.26 0.15
C ILE A 60 -12.37 -2.16 0.65
N LYS A 61 -11.98 -1.55 1.76
CA LYS A 61 -12.63 -0.39 2.40
C LYS A 61 -11.59 0.70 2.65
N GLY A 62 -12.05 1.92 2.97
CA GLY A 62 -11.17 3.03 3.33
C GLY A 62 -10.03 3.26 2.33
N GLU A 63 -8.81 3.32 2.83
CA GLU A 63 -7.62 3.58 2.01
C GLU A 63 -7.29 2.43 1.05
N ASN A 64 -7.50 1.17 1.42
CA ASN A 64 -7.30 0.03 0.51
C ASN A 64 -8.18 0.15 -0.73
N ARG A 65 -9.44 0.60 -0.57
CA ARG A 65 -10.34 0.85 -1.71
C ARG A 65 -9.83 1.96 -2.61
N LEU A 66 -9.26 3.03 -2.03
CA LEU A 66 -8.71 4.13 -2.81
C LEU A 66 -7.45 3.71 -3.60
N ILE A 67 -6.55 2.96 -2.96
CA ILE A 67 -5.37 2.37 -3.60
C ILE A 67 -5.82 1.43 -4.71
N ALA A 68 -6.80 0.55 -4.46
CA ALA A 68 -7.32 -0.36 -5.46
C ALA A 68 -7.90 0.38 -6.67
N LYS A 69 -8.74 1.39 -6.45
CA LYS A 69 -9.34 2.17 -7.52
C LYS A 69 -8.28 2.85 -8.39
N LYS A 70 -7.41 3.67 -7.78
CA LYS A 70 -6.40 4.45 -8.52
C LYS A 70 -5.33 3.55 -9.15
N GLY A 71 -4.91 2.51 -8.44
CA GLY A 71 -3.90 1.58 -8.93
C GLY A 71 -4.40 0.74 -10.09
N LEU A 72 -5.66 0.25 -10.06
CA LEU A 72 -6.24 -0.47 -11.20
C LEU A 72 -6.38 0.43 -12.44
N GLU A 73 -6.77 1.69 -12.26
CA GLU A 73 -6.79 2.67 -13.36
C GLU A 73 -5.40 2.86 -13.98
N LYS A 74 -4.35 2.91 -13.15
CA LYS A 74 -2.97 3.06 -13.62
C LYS A 74 -2.42 1.79 -14.27
N LEU A 75 -2.73 0.62 -13.73
CA LEU A 75 -2.33 -0.69 -14.28
C LEU A 75 -2.81 -0.90 -15.72
N LYS A 76 -4.02 -0.42 -16.07
CA LYS A 76 -4.57 -0.53 -17.43
C LYS A 76 -3.69 0.13 -18.50
N VAL A 77 -2.97 1.18 -18.12
CA VAL A 77 -2.10 1.97 -19.00
C VAL A 77 -0.63 1.86 -18.60
N THR A 78 -0.27 0.75 -17.94
CA THR A 78 1.06 0.59 -17.34
C THR A 78 2.17 0.68 -18.38
N LYS A 79 3.23 1.41 -18.03
CA LYS A 79 4.49 1.48 -18.79
C LYS A 79 5.58 0.61 -18.18
N ASN A 80 5.31 -0.04 -17.04
CA ASN A 80 6.28 -0.89 -16.36
C ASN A 80 6.55 -2.14 -17.20
N ILE A 81 7.79 -2.29 -17.67
CA ILE A 81 8.19 -3.40 -18.53
C ILE A 81 7.99 -4.78 -17.88
N GLY A 82 8.16 -4.88 -16.56
CA GLY A 82 7.96 -6.11 -15.81
C GLY A 82 6.48 -6.48 -15.72
N LEU A 83 5.61 -5.53 -15.39
CA LEU A 83 4.16 -5.77 -15.34
C LEU A 83 3.60 -6.10 -16.73
N ARG A 84 4.07 -5.41 -17.78
CA ARG A 84 3.69 -5.71 -19.16
C ARG A 84 4.14 -7.09 -19.62
N ALA A 85 5.27 -7.60 -19.10
CA ALA A 85 5.71 -8.95 -19.40
C ALA A 85 4.81 -10.01 -18.75
N ILE A 86 4.23 -9.72 -17.57
CA ILE A 86 3.31 -10.61 -16.85
C ILE A 86 1.91 -10.62 -17.48
N PHE A 87 1.43 -9.49 -18.02
CA PHE A 87 0.09 -9.37 -18.61
C PHE A 87 -0.02 -9.88 -20.06
N LYS A 88 1.07 -10.39 -20.64
CA LYS A 88 1.04 -11.09 -21.93
C LYS A 88 0.56 -12.52 -21.75
#